data_AF-A0A523D153-F1
#
_entry.id   AF-A0A523D153-F1
#
_cell.length_a   1.000
_cell.length_b   1.000
_cell.length_c   1.000
_cell.angle_alpha   90.00
_cell.angle_beta   90.00
_cell.angle_gamma   90.00
#
_symmetry.space_group_name_H-M   'P 1'
#
loop_
_entity.id
_entity.type
_entity.pdbx_description
1 polymer ?
#
loop_
_entity_poly.entity_id
_entity_poly.type
_entity_poly.pdbx_seq_one_letter_code
_entity_poly.pdbx_strand_id
1 'polypeptide(L)'
;MENKLIPFLAMSMILGVILCGTTPAQNKPKIAVFAGSNATVQNSVPLVSSNKARAQHGLPLRTNPDGSPDRFDHLVPQRLAAPVEVLIEQFSGHPLERDVAELYGPPDGYLDSKGRLHTTRQNPEDKPVYRVTLLPEDGLYLLPYMALQADGTAWDAPCAFPNSPFEKCRQTFFPDPSRLFEEIDRGIGGNSGGGTANLLSSKADFDFFRALPSGGYTKGLSHTDRTDVGSGGIEPETVGEDFFPYAPYRKDPRMEDLAKVTNTVQRALNTGDYVGAIWLESSYNVAGTTYWLNLLIDTELPISGN
;
A
#
# COMPACT_ATOMS: atom_id res chain seq x y z
N MET A 1 83.49 37.77 22.21
CA MET A 1 82.97 37.22 23.48
C MET A 1 81.59 36.68 23.20
N GLU A 2 81.45 35.38 23.42
CA GLU A 2 80.28 34.55 23.12
C GLU A 2 79.04 34.92 23.94
N ASN A 3 77.86 34.88 23.31
CA ASN A 3 76.72 34.01 23.66
C ASN A 3 75.47 34.48 22.88
N LYS A 4 75.03 33.69 21.87
CA LYS A 4 73.95 32.67 21.90
C LYS A 4 72.53 33.28 21.93
N LEU A 5 71.78 33.21 20.81
CA LEU A 5 70.77 32.18 20.42
C LEU A 5 69.56 32.17 21.40
N ILE A 6 68.31 32.46 21.01
CA ILE A 6 67.35 31.70 20.14
C ILE A 6 66.12 32.61 19.83
N PRO A 7 65.45 32.48 18.66
CA PRO A 7 64.19 33.17 18.35
C PRO A 7 62.96 32.37 18.82
N PHE A 8 61.93 33.06 19.35
CA PHE A 8 60.62 32.46 19.61
C PHE A 8 59.81 32.38 18.32
N LEU A 9 59.45 31.15 17.97
CA LEU A 9 58.56 30.77 16.88
C LEU A 9 57.11 31.15 17.27
N ALA A 10 56.49 32.06 16.53
CA ALA A 10 55.05 32.35 16.69
C ALA A 10 54.24 31.22 16.03
N MET A 11 53.62 30.39 16.87
CA MET A 11 52.69 29.34 16.44
C MET A 11 51.35 29.98 16.05
N SER A 12 51.12 30.12 14.74
CA SER A 12 49.85 30.58 14.19
C SER A 12 48.83 29.44 14.24
N MET A 13 47.90 29.49 15.20
CA MET A 13 46.74 28.60 15.26
C MET A 13 45.77 28.98 14.14
N ILE A 14 45.72 28.16 13.09
CA ILE A 14 44.63 28.19 12.11
C ILE A 14 43.40 27.59 12.78
N LEU A 15 42.47 28.45 13.18
CA LEU A 15 41.16 28.06 13.68
C LEU A 15 40.33 27.55 12.48
N GLY A 16 40.38 26.23 12.25
CA GLY A 16 39.51 25.56 11.29
C GLY A 16 38.06 25.65 11.74
N VAL A 17 37.30 26.53 11.10
CA VAL A 17 35.84 26.54 11.21
C VAL A 17 35.34 25.26 10.55
N ILE A 18 35.07 24.24 11.37
CA ILE A 18 34.25 23.10 10.97
C ILE A 18 32.84 23.65 10.81
N LEU A 19 32.50 24.04 9.58
CA LEU A 19 31.12 24.19 9.14
C LEU A 19 30.50 22.79 9.24
N CYS A 20 29.92 22.50 10.40
CA CYS A 20 28.94 21.45 10.57
C CYS A 20 27.71 21.88 9.77
N GLY A 21 27.79 21.70 8.45
CA GLY A 21 26.66 21.87 7.57
C GLY A 21 25.66 20.78 7.94
N THR A 22 24.63 21.14 8.71
CA THR A 22 23.36 20.44 8.66
C THR A 22 22.96 20.47 7.19
N THR A 23 23.16 19.36 6.47
CA THR A 23 22.57 19.19 5.15
C THR A 23 21.06 19.34 5.39
N PRO A 24 20.38 20.37 4.83
CA PRO A 24 18.93 20.39 4.91
C PRO A 24 18.46 19.06 4.35
N ALA A 25 17.52 18.40 5.04
CA ALA A 25 16.85 17.24 4.49
C ALA A 25 16.41 17.62 3.08
N GLN A 26 16.96 16.96 2.07
CA GLN A 26 16.58 17.22 0.69
C GLN A 26 15.08 16.95 0.63
N ASN A 27 14.27 17.98 0.40
CA ASN A 27 12.83 17.82 0.26
C ASN A 27 12.60 16.75 -0.81
N LYS A 28 11.83 15.73 -0.47
CA LYS A 28 11.52 14.65 -1.41
C LYS A 28 10.83 15.27 -2.65
N PRO A 29 11.14 14.78 -3.86
CA PRO A 29 10.39 15.19 -5.04
C PRO A 29 8.91 14.85 -4.86
N LYS A 30 8.04 15.70 -5.38
CA LYS A 30 6.59 15.44 -5.40
C LYS A 30 6.16 14.94 -6.77
N ILE A 31 5.37 13.87 -6.81
CA ILE A 31 4.91 13.22 -8.05
C ILE A 31 3.38 13.18 -8.06
N ALA A 32 2.77 13.59 -9.17
CA ALA A 32 1.33 13.45 -9.38
C ALA A 32 1.01 12.04 -9.92
N VAL A 33 0.08 11.33 -9.29
CA VAL A 33 -0.31 9.97 -9.69
C VAL A 33 -1.78 9.96 -10.09
N PHE A 34 -2.05 9.66 -11.35
CA PHE A 34 -3.38 9.72 -11.93
C PHE A 34 -3.99 8.33 -12.07
N ALA A 35 -5.19 8.16 -11.53
CA ALA A 35 -6.04 7.00 -11.81
C ALA A 35 -6.73 7.17 -13.17
N GLY A 36 -6.36 6.31 -14.11
CA GLY A 36 -7.02 6.10 -15.39
C GLY A 36 -8.00 4.93 -15.40
N SER A 37 -8.60 4.72 -16.57
CA SER A 37 -9.71 3.79 -16.75
C SER A 37 -9.25 2.33 -16.73
N ASN A 38 -10.11 1.42 -16.30
CA ASN A 38 -9.86 -0.02 -16.41
C ASN A 38 -8.51 -0.51 -15.83
N ALA A 39 -7.88 0.27 -14.94
CA ALA A 39 -6.54 0.08 -14.42
C ALA A 39 -6.47 -1.15 -13.52
N THR A 40 -6.08 -2.29 -14.08
CA THR A 40 -6.05 -3.58 -13.36
C THR A 40 -5.02 -3.58 -12.22
N VAL A 41 -4.02 -2.70 -12.26
CA VAL A 41 -3.09 -2.47 -11.14
C VAL A 41 -3.80 -1.93 -9.91
N GLN A 42 -4.93 -1.23 -10.07
CA GLN A 42 -5.76 -0.71 -8.98
C GLN A 42 -6.85 -1.70 -8.56
N ASN A 43 -6.79 -2.97 -8.98
CA ASN A 43 -7.79 -3.98 -8.64
C ASN A 43 -7.34 -4.84 -7.45
N SER A 44 -8.26 -5.07 -6.52
CA SER A 44 -8.14 -6.14 -5.53
C SER A 44 -8.74 -7.44 -6.07
N VAL A 45 -8.18 -8.58 -5.64
CA VAL A 45 -8.82 -9.88 -5.89
C VAL A 45 -10.17 -9.96 -5.17
N PRO A 46 -11.11 -10.80 -5.63
CA PRO A 46 -12.39 -10.98 -4.94
C PRO A 46 -12.19 -11.35 -3.46
N LEU A 47 -12.75 -10.55 -2.56
CA LEU A 47 -12.62 -10.76 -1.12
C LEU A 47 -13.61 -11.84 -0.64
N VAL A 48 -13.15 -13.07 -0.47
CA VAL A 48 -13.99 -14.23 -0.11
C VAL A 48 -14.04 -14.41 1.42
N SER A 49 -15.18 -14.77 2.00
CA SER A 49 -15.24 -15.02 3.45
C SER A 49 -14.38 -16.23 3.83
N SER A 50 -13.44 -16.01 4.75
CA SER A 50 -12.54 -17.03 5.29
C SER A 50 -13.27 -18.19 5.98
N ASN A 51 -12.63 -19.35 6.07
CA ASN A 51 -13.08 -20.46 6.90
C ASN A 51 -13.15 -20.08 8.39
N LYS A 52 -12.31 -19.14 8.85
CA LYS A 52 -12.44 -18.55 10.19
C LYS A 52 -13.78 -17.84 10.37
N ALA A 53 -14.17 -16.97 9.43
CA ALA A 53 -15.46 -16.31 9.47
C ALA A 53 -16.60 -17.32 9.38
N ARG A 54 -16.51 -18.28 8.45
CA ARG A 54 -17.54 -19.31 8.27
C ARG A 54 -17.76 -20.14 9.52
N ALA A 55 -16.68 -20.63 10.13
CA ALA A 55 -16.74 -21.40 11.37
C ALA A 55 -17.37 -20.60 12.52
N GLN A 56 -16.94 -19.34 12.69
CA GLN A 56 -17.46 -18.45 13.73
C GLN A 56 -18.98 -18.21 13.60
N HIS A 57 -19.50 -18.22 12.37
CA HIS A 57 -20.91 -17.96 12.08
C HIS A 57 -21.72 -19.21 11.71
N GLY A 58 -21.17 -20.42 11.89
CA GLY A 58 -21.87 -21.68 11.60
C GLY A 58 -22.19 -21.90 10.11
N LEU A 59 -21.43 -21.27 9.21
CA LEU A 59 -21.58 -21.42 7.77
C LEU A 59 -20.77 -22.61 7.24
N PRO A 60 -21.16 -23.21 6.10
CA PRO A 60 -20.37 -24.26 5.46
C PRO A 60 -18.94 -23.78 5.19
N LEU A 61 -17.97 -24.61 5.58
CA LEU A 61 -16.56 -24.38 5.29
C LEU A 61 -16.28 -24.59 3.81
N ARG A 62 -15.32 -23.84 3.29
CA ARG A 62 -14.73 -24.11 1.99
C ARG A 62 -13.84 -25.33 2.08
N THR A 63 -13.85 -26.13 1.01
CA THR A 63 -13.15 -27.41 0.93
C THR A 63 -12.32 -27.51 -0.34
N ASN A 64 -11.22 -28.25 -0.22
CA ASN A 64 -10.41 -28.72 -1.33
C ASN A 64 -11.22 -29.70 -2.22
N PRO A 65 -10.71 -30.04 -3.42
CA PRO A 65 -11.37 -31.02 -4.30
C PRO A 65 -11.59 -32.41 -3.69
N ASP A 66 -10.82 -32.80 -2.67
CA ASP A 66 -10.95 -34.06 -1.94
C ASP A 66 -11.98 -34.00 -0.80
N GLY A 67 -12.64 -32.85 -0.59
CA GLY A 67 -13.64 -32.63 0.46
C GLY A 67 -13.06 -32.22 1.81
N SER A 68 -11.74 -32.19 1.99
CA SER A 68 -11.12 -31.67 3.21
C SER A 68 -11.28 -30.15 3.30
N PRO A 69 -11.48 -29.55 4.49
CA PRO A 69 -11.54 -28.10 4.62
C PRO A 69 -10.26 -27.41 4.12
N ASP A 70 -10.40 -26.26 3.47
CA ASP A 70 -9.26 -25.43 3.07
C ASP A 70 -8.40 -25.15 4.31
N ARG A 71 -7.11 -25.54 4.24
CA ARG A 71 -6.17 -25.39 5.37
C ARG A 71 -5.87 -23.92 5.66
N PHE A 72 -5.80 -23.09 4.63
CA PHE A 72 -5.39 -21.69 4.72
C PHE A 72 -6.46 -20.77 4.16
N ASP A 73 -6.73 -19.70 4.89
CA ASP A 73 -7.46 -18.56 4.36
C ASP A 73 -6.52 -17.72 3.49
N HIS A 74 -7.04 -17.16 2.40
CA HIS A 74 -6.31 -16.08 1.73
C HIS A 74 -6.24 -14.87 2.67
N LEU A 75 -5.14 -14.15 2.60
CA LEU A 75 -4.91 -12.95 3.38
C LEU A 75 -5.17 -11.73 2.51
N VAL A 76 -5.77 -10.70 3.10
CA VAL A 76 -6.06 -9.43 2.45
C VAL A 76 -5.55 -8.27 3.30
N PRO A 77 -5.05 -7.18 2.69
CA PRO A 77 -4.58 -6.02 3.45
C PRO A 77 -5.73 -5.32 4.18
N GLN A 78 -5.69 -5.32 5.51
CA GLN A 78 -6.73 -4.77 6.39
C GLN A 78 -6.11 -3.98 7.55
N ARG A 79 -6.87 -3.03 8.11
CA ARG A 79 -6.43 -2.25 9.26
C ARG A 79 -6.83 -2.91 10.57
N LEU A 80 -6.05 -2.67 11.61
CA LEU A 80 -6.45 -2.97 12.97
C LEU A 80 -7.40 -1.88 13.50
N ALA A 81 -8.39 -2.27 14.30
CA ALA A 81 -9.28 -1.32 14.97
C ALA A 81 -8.75 -0.88 16.35
N ALA A 82 -7.78 -1.61 16.91
CA ALA A 82 -7.13 -1.32 18.19
C ALA A 82 -5.74 -1.97 18.22
N PRO A 83 -4.83 -1.47 19.08
CA PRO A 83 -3.56 -2.13 19.33
C PRO A 83 -3.71 -3.60 19.74
N VAL A 84 -2.80 -4.46 19.27
CA VAL A 84 -2.77 -5.87 19.66
C VAL A 84 -1.34 -6.35 19.84
N GLU A 85 -1.08 -7.06 20.94
CA GLU A 85 0.18 -7.77 21.11
C GLU A 85 0.10 -9.11 20.39
N VAL A 86 1.09 -9.39 19.53
CA VAL A 86 1.25 -10.69 18.89
C VAL A 86 2.58 -11.31 19.28
N LEU A 87 2.56 -12.64 19.37
CA LEU A 87 3.75 -13.46 19.60
C LEU A 87 4.17 -14.07 18.28
N ILE A 88 5.36 -13.73 17.80
CA ILE A 88 5.94 -14.24 16.55
C ILE A 88 6.91 -15.36 16.92
N GLU A 89 6.76 -16.54 16.32
CA GLU A 89 7.69 -17.65 16.56
C GLU A 89 9.11 -17.25 16.10
N GLN A 90 10.11 -17.44 16.96
CA GLN A 90 11.49 -17.19 16.58
C GLN A 90 11.90 -18.15 15.44
N PHE A 91 12.67 -17.66 14.48
CA PHE A 91 13.10 -18.39 13.28
C PHE A 91 11.97 -18.77 12.31
N SER A 92 10.91 -17.97 12.25
CA SER A 92 9.79 -18.18 11.31
C SER A 92 9.87 -17.32 10.05
N GLY A 93 10.85 -16.41 9.93
CA GLY A 93 11.01 -15.53 8.77
C GLY A 93 11.62 -16.27 7.57
N HIS A 94 12.49 -17.25 7.83
CA HIS A 94 13.06 -18.12 6.80
C HIS A 94 13.38 -19.53 7.35
N PRO A 95 13.20 -20.63 6.57
CA PRO A 95 13.48 -21.97 7.08
C PRO A 95 14.92 -22.22 7.57
N LEU A 96 15.90 -21.50 7.02
CA LEU A 96 17.32 -21.63 7.38
C LEU A 96 17.75 -20.80 8.60
N GLU A 97 16.87 -19.98 9.19
CA GLU A 97 17.26 -19.20 10.38
C GLU A 97 17.66 -20.12 11.55
N ARG A 98 17.05 -21.31 11.64
CA ARG A 98 17.36 -22.31 12.68
C ARG A 98 18.72 -22.96 12.52
N ASP A 99 19.22 -23.07 11.28
CA ASP A 99 20.51 -23.71 10.98
C ASP A 99 21.68 -22.90 11.53
N VAL A 100 21.49 -21.57 11.59
CA VAL A 100 22.48 -20.61 12.08
C VAL A 100 21.93 -19.83 13.28
N ALA A 101 21.24 -20.52 14.19
CA ALA A 101 20.58 -19.92 15.35
C ALA A 101 21.54 -19.11 16.24
N GLU A 102 22.84 -19.45 16.25
CA GLU A 102 23.90 -18.75 16.95
C GLU A 102 24.14 -17.31 16.45
N LEU A 103 23.65 -16.95 15.25
CA LEU A 103 23.73 -15.59 14.71
C LEU A 103 22.63 -14.66 15.22
N TYR A 104 21.60 -15.21 15.86
CA TYR A 104 20.41 -14.45 16.26
C TYR A 104 20.43 -14.08 17.74
N GLY A 105 19.83 -12.93 18.06
CA GLY A 105 19.59 -12.54 19.44
C GLY A 105 18.62 -13.47 20.18
N PRO A 106 18.58 -13.41 21.52
CA PRO A 106 17.65 -14.20 22.32
C PRO A 106 16.18 -13.84 21.99
N PRO A 107 15.23 -14.76 22.23
CA PRO A 107 13.80 -14.44 22.14
C PRO A 107 13.35 -13.52 23.29
N ASP A 108 12.19 -12.87 23.11
CA ASP A 108 11.57 -12.04 24.13
C ASP A 108 10.80 -12.86 25.20
N GLY A 109 10.57 -14.14 24.92
CA GLY A 109 9.93 -15.07 25.85
C GLY A 109 9.74 -16.47 25.27
N TYR A 110 9.07 -17.31 26.05
CA TYR A 110 8.82 -18.72 25.74
C TYR A 110 7.35 -19.06 25.96
N LEU A 111 6.71 -19.64 24.94
CA LEU A 111 5.33 -20.10 24.99
C LEU A 111 5.29 -21.59 25.36
N ASP A 112 4.67 -21.94 26.48
CA ASP A 112 4.52 -23.33 26.88
C ASP A 112 3.46 -24.08 26.04
N SER A 113 3.36 -25.40 26.22
CA SER A 113 2.39 -26.25 25.51
C SER A 113 0.92 -25.91 25.79
N LYS A 114 0.64 -25.08 26.81
CA LYS A 114 -0.69 -24.58 27.16
C LYS A 114 -0.93 -23.15 26.66
N GLY A 115 0.02 -22.58 25.91
CA GLY A 115 -0.07 -21.22 25.39
C GLY A 115 0.19 -20.12 26.42
N ARG A 116 0.85 -20.43 27.56
CA ARG A 116 1.23 -19.41 28.54
C ARG A 116 2.62 -18.87 28.23
N LEU A 117 2.75 -17.54 28.27
CA LEU A 117 4.01 -16.85 28.04
C LEU A 117 4.83 -16.79 29.34
N HIS A 118 6.09 -17.19 29.24
CA HIS A 118 7.08 -17.12 30.32
C HIS A 118 8.27 -16.28 29.88
N THR A 119 8.88 -15.55 30.81
CA THR A 119 10.10 -14.77 30.55
C THR A 119 11.34 -15.66 30.46
N THR A 120 11.33 -16.81 31.13
CA THR A 120 12.39 -17.82 31.06
C THR A 120 11.82 -19.15 30.57
N ARG A 121 12.66 -19.90 29.86
CA ARG A 121 12.29 -21.23 29.36
C ARG A 121 12.02 -22.17 30.55
N GLN A 122 10.86 -22.82 30.55
CA GLN A 122 10.46 -23.79 31.58
C GLN A 122 10.76 -25.22 31.12
N ASN A 123 10.61 -25.51 29.82
CA ASN A 123 10.87 -26.82 29.20
C ASN A 123 11.61 -26.70 27.86
N PRO A 124 12.29 -27.77 27.40
CA PRO A 124 12.94 -27.80 26.09
C PRO A 124 11.99 -27.53 24.92
N GLU A 125 10.72 -27.94 25.04
CA GLU A 125 9.71 -27.79 23.99
C GLU A 125 8.98 -26.45 24.00
N ASP A 126 9.26 -25.57 24.97
CA ASP A 126 8.66 -24.25 24.98
C ASP A 126 9.13 -23.48 23.73
N LYS A 127 8.16 -22.88 23.04
CA LYS A 127 8.40 -22.20 21.78
C LYS A 127 9.00 -20.81 22.03
N PRO A 128 10.22 -20.52 21.56
CA PRO A 128 10.78 -19.17 21.66
C PRO A 128 9.98 -18.20 20.77
N VAL A 129 9.70 -17.00 21.28
CA VAL A 129 8.90 -15.99 20.59
C VAL A 129 9.51 -14.58 20.68
N TYR A 130 9.26 -13.78 19.64
CA TYR A 130 9.37 -12.32 19.68
C TYR A 130 8.02 -11.70 20.03
N ARG A 131 8.04 -10.57 20.74
CA ARG A 131 6.86 -9.82 21.14
C ARG A 131 6.79 -8.52 20.38
N VAL A 132 5.64 -8.25 19.76
CA VAL A 132 5.42 -6.96 19.11
C VAL A 132 3.99 -6.48 19.37
N THR A 133 3.86 -5.19 19.65
CA THR A 133 2.55 -4.52 19.63
C THR A 133 2.35 -3.95 18.25
N LEU A 134 1.28 -4.40 17.58
CA LEU A 134 0.82 -3.90 16.29
C LEU A 134 -0.20 -2.80 16.55
N LEU A 135 -0.04 -1.67 15.86
CA LEU A 135 -0.87 -0.48 16.06
C LEU A 135 -1.75 -0.20 14.83
N PRO A 136 -2.96 0.38 14.99
CA PRO A 136 -3.78 0.84 13.86
C PRO A 136 -3.03 1.77 12.88
N GLU A 137 -2.17 2.64 13.41
CA GLU A 137 -1.36 3.61 12.67
C GLU A 137 -0.21 2.99 11.85
N ASP A 138 0.16 1.73 12.10
CA ASP A 138 1.16 1.00 11.31
C ASP A 138 0.64 0.61 9.90
N GLY A 139 -0.61 0.94 9.60
CA GLY A 139 -1.22 0.79 8.29
C GLY A 139 -1.91 -0.56 8.09
N LEU A 140 -1.59 -1.22 6.99
CA LEU A 140 -2.23 -2.46 6.55
C LEU A 140 -1.50 -3.71 7.05
N TYR A 141 -2.27 -4.71 7.47
CA TYR A 141 -1.81 -6.05 7.81
C TYR A 141 -2.49 -7.08 6.92
N LEU A 142 -1.77 -8.13 6.55
CA LEU A 142 -2.34 -9.27 5.84
C LEU A 142 -3.15 -10.13 6.84
N LEU A 143 -4.47 -10.02 6.77
CA LEU A 143 -5.40 -10.67 7.69
C LEU A 143 -6.45 -11.49 6.91
N PRO A 144 -7.00 -12.58 7.47
CA PRO A 144 -8.14 -13.28 6.88
C PRO A 144 -9.33 -12.33 6.67
N TYR A 145 -10.04 -12.48 5.55
CA TYR A 145 -11.23 -11.66 5.31
C TYR A 145 -12.41 -12.19 6.14
N MET A 146 -12.86 -11.39 7.10
CA MET A 146 -13.86 -11.80 8.09
C MET A 146 -15.30 -11.40 7.74
N ALA A 147 -15.49 -10.55 6.73
CA ALA A 147 -16.81 -10.00 6.43
C ALA A 147 -17.74 -11.02 5.75
N LEU A 148 -19.03 -10.85 5.99
CA LEU A 148 -20.15 -11.60 5.39
C LEU A 148 -21.03 -10.66 4.55
N GLN A 149 -21.97 -11.22 3.82
CA GLN A 149 -23.04 -10.46 3.19
C GLN A 149 -24.00 -9.91 4.25
N ALA A 150 -24.81 -8.92 3.89
CA ALA A 150 -25.75 -8.27 4.82
C ALA A 150 -26.81 -9.23 5.38
N ASP A 151 -27.11 -10.33 4.67
CA ASP A 151 -28.03 -11.39 5.11
C ASP A 151 -27.35 -12.49 5.95
N GLY A 152 -26.06 -12.34 6.24
CA GLY A 152 -25.26 -13.31 7.01
C GLY A 152 -24.70 -14.45 6.17
N THR A 153 -24.97 -14.51 4.87
CA THR A 153 -24.33 -15.49 4.00
C THR A 153 -22.86 -15.11 3.72
N ALA A 154 -22.06 -16.08 3.29
CA ALA A 154 -20.67 -15.83 2.96
C ALA A 154 -20.52 -15.11 1.61
N TRP A 155 -19.45 -14.34 1.47
CA TRP A 155 -18.96 -13.89 0.18
C TRP A 155 -18.17 -15.02 -0.48
N ASP A 156 -18.61 -15.48 -1.65
CA ASP A 156 -17.88 -16.47 -2.47
C ASP A 156 -17.36 -15.89 -3.80
N ALA A 157 -17.73 -14.66 -4.12
CA ALA A 157 -17.38 -13.94 -5.34
C ALA A 157 -17.44 -12.42 -5.12
N PRO A 158 -17.11 -11.58 -6.13
CA PRO A 158 -17.31 -10.13 -6.05
C PRO A 158 -18.78 -9.73 -5.83
N CYS A 159 -19.71 -10.55 -6.32
CA CYS A 159 -21.15 -10.34 -6.26
C CYS A 159 -21.83 -11.27 -5.27
N ALA A 160 -23.00 -10.84 -4.78
CA ALA A 160 -23.82 -11.62 -3.84
C ALA A 160 -24.21 -12.99 -4.39
N PHE A 161 -24.49 -13.05 -5.70
CA PHE A 161 -24.82 -14.27 -6.45
C PHE A 161 -24.42 -14.13 -7.95
N PRO A 162 -24.34 -15.24 -8.71
CA PRO A 162 -24.02 -15.19 -10.14
C PRO A 162 -24.99 -14.29 -10.94
N ASN A 163 -24.46 -13.50 -11.88
CA ASN A 163 -25.23 -12.57 -12.71
C ASN A 163 -26.09 -11.56 -11.91
N SER A 164 -25.65 -11.20 -10.71
CA SER A 164 -26.22 -10.11 -9.92
C SER A 164 -26.36 -8.83 -10.76
N PRO A 165 -27.20 -7.87 -10.36
CA PRO A 165 -27.06 -6.49 -10.83
C PRO A 165 -25.87 -5.81 -10.14
N PHE A 166 -25.34 -4.72 -10.72
CA PHE A 166 -24.15 -4.02 -10.21
C PHE A 166 -24.30 -3.61 -8.73
N GLU A 167 -25.50 -3.21 -8.30
CA GLU A 167 -25.81 -2.77 -6.94
C GLU A 167 -25.74 -3.91 -5.91
N LYS A 168 -25.66 -5.16 -6.37
CA LYS A 168 -25.46 -6.37 -5.55
C LYS A 168 -24.03 -6.90 -5.68
N CYS A 169 -23.13 -6.11 -6.24
CA CYS A 169 -21.72 -6.42 -6.39
C CYS A 169 -20.85 -5.40 -5.67
N ARG A 170 -19.73 -5.88 -5.13
CA ARG A 170 -18.67 -5.02 -4.63
C ARG A 170 -17.84 -4.52 -5.79
N GLN A 171 -17.45 -3.27 -5.72
CA GLN A 171 -16.38 -2.75 -6.57
C GLN A 171 -15.06 -3.34 -6.08
N THR A 172 -14.28 -3.88 -7.01
CA THR A 172 -12.96 -4.47 -6.70
C THR A 172 -11.81 -3.50 -7.02
N PHE A 173 -12.08 -2.45 -7.79
CA PHE A 173 -11.12 -1.42 -8.17
C PHE A 173 -11.08 -0.29 -7.15
N PHE A 174 -9.90 0.20 -6.85
CA PHE A 174 -9.70 1.35 -5.98
C PHE A 174 -10.21 2.64 -6.65
N PRO A 175 -10.72 3.58 -5.84
CA PRO A 175 -11.16 4.88 -6.33
C PRO A 175 -10.01 5.74 -6.83
N ASP A 176 -8.83 5.61 -6.24
CA ASP A 176 -7.62 6.34 -6.60
C ASP A 176 -6.38 5.52 -6.20
N PRO A 177 -5.16 5.94 -6.57
CA PRO A 177 -3.97 5.13 -6.37
C PRO A 177 -3.45 5.09 -4.93
N SER A 178 -3.99 5.88 -3.99
CA SER A 178 -3.47 5.97 -2.61
C SER A 178 -3.38 4.61 -1.93
N ARG A 179 -4.45 3.81 -2.04
CA ARG A 179 -4.52 2.48 -1.45
C ARG A 179 -3.51 1.51 -2.05
N LEU A 180 -3.29 1.57 -3.36
CA LEU A 180 -2.27 0.78 -4.05
C LEU A 180 -0.87 1.13 -3.53
N PHE A 181 -0.57 2.41 -3.36
CA PHE A 181 0.73 2.88 -2.90
C PHE A 181 0.99 2.46 -1.45
N GLU A 182 -0.01 2.56 -0.58
CA GLU A 182 0.08 2.05 0.80
C GLU A 182 0.31 0.52 0.82
N GLU A 183 -0.39 -0.23 -0.03
CA GLU A 183 -0.20 -1.69 -0.14
C GLU A 183 1.20 -2.07 -0.65
N ILE A 184 1.79 -1.30 -1.56
CA ILE A 184 3.17 -1.52 -2.01
C ILE A 184 4.15 -1.23 -0.86
N ASP A 185 4.07 -0.06 -0.24
CA ASP A 185 5.03 0.34 0.80
C ASP A 185 4.98 -0.57 2.03
N ARG A 186 3.81 -1.13 2.33
CA ARG A 186 3.57 -1.97 3.51
C ARG A 186 3.69 -3.47 3.23
N GLY A 187 3.47 -3.87 1.98
CA GLY A 187 3.27 -5.26 1.58
C GLY A 187 4.56 -5.99 1.19
N ILE A 188 4.47 -7.32 1.12
CA ILE A 188 5.59 -8.20 0.76
C ILE A 188 6.14 -7.87 -0.64
N GLY A 189 5.26 -7.48 -1.57
CA GLY A 189 5.63 -7.19 -2.96
C GLY A 189 6.43 -5.89 -3.15
N GLY A 190 6.42 -4.98 -2.17
CA GLY A 190 7.16 -3.71 -2.24
C GLY A 190 8.42 -3.66 -1.38
N ASN A 191 8.89 -4.80 -0.86
CA ASN A 191 10.17 -4.85 -0.16
C ASN A 191 11.33 -4.54 -1.12
N SER A 192 12.28 -3.73 -0.65
CA SER A 192 13.50 -3.41 -1.39
C SER A 192 14.39 -4.65 -1.57
N GLY A 193 15.34 -4.59 -2.50
CA GLY A 193 16.35 -5.65 -2.63
C GLY A 193 17.22 -5.85 -1.37
N GLY A 194 17.23 -4.88 -0.45
CA GLY A 194 17.85 -4.98 0.87
C GLY A 194 16.92 -5.45 1.99
N GLY A 195 15.67 -5.82 1.68
CA GLY A 195 14.69 -6.33 2.65
C GLY A 195 13.96 -5.27 3.46
N THR A 196 14.01 -3.99 3.07
CA THR A 196 13.32 -2.89 3.77
C THR A 196 11.98 -2.53 3.12
N ALA A 197 11.03 -2.06 3.92
CA ALA A 197 9.75 -1.51 3.46
C ALA A 197 9.88 -0.06 2.92
N ASN A 198 8.75 0.58 2.61
CA ASN A 198 8.65 2.00 2.20
C ASN A 198 9.40 2.35 0.90
N LEU A 199 9.36 1.46 -0.10
CA LEU A 199 10.12 1.64 -1.34
C LEU A 199 9.70 2.90 -2.13
N LEU A 200 8.42 3.26 -2.10
CA LEU A 200 7.87 4.43 -2.77
C LEU A 200 8.02 5.67 -1.90
N SER A 201 7.45 5.66 -0.69
CA SER A 201 7.48 6.83 0.20
C SER A 201 8.88 7.23 0.66
N SER A 202 9.88 6.35 0.63
CA SER A 202 11.28 6.76 0.87
C SER A 202 11.87 7.62 -0.25
N LYS A 203 11.27 7.61 -1.45
CA LYS A 203 11.81 8.25 -2.67
C LYS A 203 11.11 9.54 -3.05
N ALA A 204 9.81 9.62 -2.86
CA ALA A 204 8.99 10.76 -3.29
C ALA A 204 7.75 10.91 -2.40
N ASP A 205 7.19 12.11 -2.40
CA ASP A 205 5.84 12.36 -1.90
C ASP A 205 4.86 12.30 -3.07
N PHE A 206 3.68 11.73 -2.85
CA PHE A 206 2.72 11.46 -3.91
C PHE A 206 1.38 12.15 -3.64
N ASP A 207 0.88 12.84 -4.66
CA ASP A 207 -0.51 13.31 -4.68
C ASP A 207 -1.31 12.48 -5.68
N PHE A 208 -2.51 12.09 -5.28
CA PHE A 208 -3.35 11.19 -6.05
C PHE A 208 -4.46 11.97 -6.75
N PHE A 209 -4.73 11.65 -8.01
CA PHE A 209 -5.72 12.34 -8.83
C PHE A 209 -6.67 11.34 -9.49
N ARG A 210 -7.96 11.66 -9.48
CA ARG A 210 -9.02 10.90 -10.15
C ARG A 210 -9.32 11.49 -11.53
N ALA A 211 -8.48 11.18 -12.52
CA ALA A 211 -8.67 11.70 -13.88
C ALA A 211 -9.76 10.94 -14.65
N LEU A 212 -9.73 9.61 -14.55
CA LEU A 212 -10.69 8.73 -15.20
C LEU A 212 -10.78 7.40 -14.41
N PRO A 213 -11.16 7.46 -13.13
CA PRO A 213 -10.89 6.39 -12.17
C PRO A 213 -11.59 5.08 -12.53
N SER A 214 -11.00 3.97 -12.09
CA SER A 214 -11.58 2.63 -12.29
C SER A 214 -12.65 2.27 -11.24
N GLY A 215 -12.53 2.82 -10.03
CA GLY A 215 -13.53 2.70 -8.96
C GLY A 215 -14.19 4.05 -8.63
N GLY A 216 -15.42 4.02 -8.13
CA GLY A 216 -16.20 5.23 -7.86
C GLY A 216 -17.03 5.20 -6.58
N TYR A 217 -17.39 6.39 -6.11
CA TYR A 217 -18.19 6.66 -4.94
C TYR A 217 -19.67 6.80 -5.33
N THR A 218 -20.36 5.67 -5.51
CA THR A 218 -21.78 5.63 -5.93
C THR A 218 -22.77 6.30 -4.96
N LYS A 219 -22.31 6.72 -3.78
CA LYS A 219 -23.07 7.44 -2.75
C LYS A 219 -22.46 8.81 -2.43
N GLY A 220 -21.46 9.23 -3.19
CA GLY A 220 -20.63 10.38 -2.90
C GLY A 220 -19.61 10.10 -1.80
N LEU A 221 -18.77 11.10 -1.54
CA LEU A 221 -17.76 11.08 -0.49
C LEU A 221 -17.62 12.49 0.10
N SER A 222 -17.52 12.60 1.42
CA SER A 222 -17.30 13.89 2.07
C SER A 222 -15.90 14.44 1.74
N HIS A 223 -15.72 15.76 1.82
CA HIS A 223 -14.40 16.36 1.56
C HIS A 223 -13.31 15.83 2.50
N THR A 224 -13.63 15.58 3.76
CA THR A 224 -12.67 15.13 4.78
C THR A 224 -12.26 13.67 4.65
N ASP A 225 -13.04 12.88 3.91
CA ASP A 225 -12.77 11.46 3.71
C ASP A 225 -12.01 11.18 2.41
N ARG A 226 -11.76 12.22 1.58
CA ARG A 226 -11.03 12.07 0.31
C ARG A 226 -9.56 11.77 0.55
N THR A 227 -9.05 10.86 -0.26
CA THR A 227 -7.63 10.49 -0.36
C THR A 227 -6.96 11.08 -1.59
N ASP A 228 -7.73 11.63 -2.53
CA ASP A 228 -7.26 12.29 -3.73
C ASP A 228 -7.27 13.82 -3.61
N VAL A 229 -6.50 14.49 -4.46
CA VAL A 229 -6.48 15.95 -4.59
C VAL A 229 -7.74 16.41 -5.30
N GLY A 230 -8.56 17.17 -4.59
CA GLY A 230 -9.76 17.79 -5.13
C GLY A 230 -10.37 18.80 -4.17
N SER A 231 -11.20 19.69 -4.72
CA SER A 231 -11.97 20.66 -3.93
C SER A 231 -13.33 20.08 -3.56
N GLY A 232 -13.71 20.20 -2.28
CA GLY A 232 -15.04 19.79 -1.81
C GLY A 232 -15.26 18.28 -1.79
N GLY A 233 -16.50 17.89 -1.48
CA GLY A 233 -16.94 16.49 -1.54
C GLY A 233 -17.05 15.99 -2.97
N ILE A 234 -17.18 14.67 -3.11
CA ILE A 234 -17.51 13.99 -4.36
C ILE A 234 -19.02 13.72 -4.34
N GLU A 235 -19.73 14.17 -5.38
CA GLU A 235 -21.14 13.84 -5.57
C GLU A 235 -21.33 12.36 -5.93
N PRO A 236 -22.52 11.78 -5.77
CA PRO A 236 -22.77 10.40 -6.17
C PRO A 236 -22.42 10.11 -7.64
N GLU A 237 -21.58 9.10 -7.86
CA GLU A 237 -21.04 8.76 -9.18
C GLU A 237 -21.75 7.58 -9.85
N THR A 238 -21.77 7.59 -11.18
CA THR A 238 -22.42 6.58 -12.04
C THR A 238 -21.39 5.76 -12.83
N VAL A 239 -21.55 4.44 -12.80
CA VAL A 239 -20.67 3.49 -13.50
C VAL A 239 -20.77 3.66 -15.03
N GLY A 240 -19.63 3.86 -15.69
CA GLY A 240 -19.55 4.13 -17.13
C GLY A 240 -19.80 5.58 -17.53
N GLU A 241 -20.00 6.49 -16.56
CA GLU A 241 -20.10 7.93 -16.79
C GLU A 241 -19.00 8.69 -16.04
N ASP A 242 -18.82 8.34 -14.76
CA ASP A 242 -17.85 8.97 -13.86
C ASP A 242 -16.65 8.06 -13.55
N PHE A 243 -16.85 6.73 -13.58
CA PHE A 243 -15.80 5.74 -13.35
C PHE A 243 -15.97 4.48 -14.21
N PHE A 244 -14.86 3.82 -14.54
CA PHE A 244 -14.77 2.85 -15.63
C PHE A 244 -14.04 1.57 -15.19
N PRO A 245 -14.72 0.65 -14.47
CA PRO A 245 -14.11 -0.58 -14.00
C PRO A 245 -13.88 -1.58 -15.14
N TYR A 246 -12.86 -2.45 -15.00
CA TYR A 246 -12.65 -3.55 -15.95
C TYR A 246 -13.51 -4.78 -15.62
N ALA A 247 -13.82 -5.01 -14.34
CA ALA A 247 -14.62 -6.13 -13.86
C ALA A 247 -15.31 -5.75 -12.53
N PRO A 248 -16.38 -6.46 -12.09
CA PRO A 248 -17.12 -7.49 -12.83
C PRO A 248 -18.05 -6.92 -13.92
N TYR A 249 -18.27 -5.61 -13.97
CA TYR A 249 -19.08 -4.92 -15.00
C TYR A 249 -18.20 -3.98 -15.80
N ARG A 250 -17.55 -4.51 -16.85
CA ARG A 250 -16.67 -3.68 -17.67
C ARG A 250 -17.43 -2.47 -18.24
N LYS A 251 -16.83 -1.29 -18.10
CA LYS A 251 -17.21 -0.07 -18.82
C LYS A 251 -15.96 0.55 -19.40
N ASP A 252 -16.00 0.84 -20.69
CA ASP A 252 -14.92 1.53 -21.38
C ASP A 252 -15.22 3.03 -21.43
N PRO A 253 -14.20 3.90 -21.33
CA PRO A 253 -14.38 5.34 -21.46
C PRO A 253 -14.73 5.73 -22.89
N ARG A 254 -15.35 6.90 -23.05
CA ARG A 254 -15.71 7.46 -24.35
C ARG A 254 -14.62 8.42 -24.82
N MET A 255 -14.60 8.74 -26.11
CA MET A 255 -13.61 9.67 -26.65
C MET A 255 -13.71 11.06 -26.01
N GLU A 256 -14.91 11.53 -25.69
CA GLU A 256 -15.11 12.79 -24.98
C GLU A 256 -14.53 12.82 -23.56
N ASP A 257 -14.37 11.65 -22.92
CA ASP A 257 -13.76 11.58 -21.59
C ASP A 257 -12.25 11.88 -21.63
N LEU A 258 -11.59 11.76 -22.79
CA LEU A 258 -10.20 12.19 -22.98
C LEU A 258 -10.01 13.70 -22.77
N ALA A 259 -11.03 14.52 -23.05
CA ALA A 259 -10.95 15.95 -22.77
C ALA A 259 -10.90 16.22 -21.26
N LYS A 260 -11.63 15.42 -20.45
CA LYS A 260 -11.55 15.50 -18.98
C LYS A 260 -10.15 15.11 -18.51
N VAL A 261 -9.58 14.04 -19.07
CA VAL A 261 -8.21 13.59 -18.75
C VAL A 261 -7.20 14.69 -19.05
N THR A 262 -7.22 15.26 -20.27
CA THR A 262 -6.32 16.36 -20.66
C THR A 262 -6.41 17.54 -19.69
N ASN A 263 -7.62 17.98 -19.37
CA ASN A 263 -7.83 19.12 -18.47
C ASN A 263 -7.36 18.85 -17.04
N THR A 264 -7.58 17.63 -16.52
CA THR A 264 -7.16 17.24 -15.17
C THR A 264 -5.64 17.16 -15.07
N VAL A 265 -5.00 16.48 -16.03
CA VAL A 265 -3.53 16.33 -16.06
C VAL A 265 -2.85 17.69 -16.24
N GLN A 266 -3.30 18.49 -17.22
CA GLN A 266 -2.74 19.83 -17.45
C GLN A 266 -2.87 20.72 -16.22
N ARG A 267 -4.03 20.72 -15.56
CA ARG A 267 -4.26 21.54 -14.36
C ARG A 267 -3.32 21.15 -13.22
N ALA A 268 -3.15 19.85 -12.98
CA ALA A 268 -2.25 19.37 -11.94
C ALA A 268 -0.79 19.72 -12.25
N LEU A 269 -0.33 19.55 -13.49
CA LEU A 269 1.05 19.87 -13.84
C LEU A 269 1.33 21.38 -13.90
N ASN A 270 0.31 22.21 -14.15
CA ASN A 270 0.43 23.67 -14.14
C ASN A 270 0.57 24.29 -12.74
N THR A 271 0.42 23.53 -11.65
CA THR A 271 0.59 24.09 -10.29
C THR A 271 2.06 24.43 -10.01
N GLY A 272 3.00 23.76 -10.71
CA GLY A 272 4.44 23.88 -10.45
C GLY A 272 4.91 23.08 -9.23
N ASP A 273 4.04 22.29 -8.60
CA ASP A 273 4.37 21.55 -7.38
C ASP A 273 5.07 20.20 -7.65
N TYR A 274 4.98 19.69 -8.88
CA TYR A 274 5.39 18.33 -9.23
C TYR A 274 6.64 18.30 -10.11
N VAL A 275 7.46 17.27 -9.96
CA VAL A 275 8.63 17.03 -10.83
C VAL A 275 8.35 16.03 -11.95
N GLY A 276 7.14 15.47 -11.99
CA GLY A 276 6.71 14.45 -12.94
C GLY A 276 5.39 13.82 -12.53
N ALA A 277 4.91 12.91 -13.39
CA ALA A 277 3.65 12.22 -13.19
C ALA A 277 3.69 10.73 -13.54
N ILE A 278 2.80 9.99 -12.91
CA ILE A 278 2.51 8.58 -13.18
C ILE A 278 1.05 8.48 -13.63
N TRP A 279 0.81 7.87 -14.79
CA TRP A 279 -0.51 7.56 -15.32
C TRP A 279 -0.77 6.06 -15.18
N LEU A 280 -1.77 5.66 -14.40
CA LEU A 280 -2.13 4.26 -14.19
C LEU A 280 -3.37 3.90 -15.01
N GLU A 281 -3.26 2.98 -15.96
CA GLU A 281 -4.38 2.57 -16.82
C GLU A 281 -4.30 1.10 -17.22
N SER A 282 -5.36 0.57 -17.81
CA SER A 282 -5.31 -0.74 -18.45
C SER A 282 -4.26 -0.79 -19.55
N SER A 283 -3.55 -1.92 -19.66
CA SER A 283 -2.65 -2.22 -20.77
C SER A 283 -3.32 -2.14 -22.15
N TYR A 284 -4.65 -2.29 -22.23
CA TYR A 284 -5.40 -2.15 -23.48
C TYR A 284 -5.46 -0.70 -23.98
N ASN A 285 -5.50 0.29 -23.06
CA ASN A 285 -5.75 1.69 -23.41
C ASN A 285 -4.52 2.59 -23.19
N VAL A 286 -3.60 2.21 -22.30
CA VAL A 286 -2.50 3.05 -21.83
C VAL A 286 -1.63 3.61 -22.96
N ALA A 287 -1.36 2.82 -24.01
CA ALA A 287 -0.56 3.28 -25.15
C ALA A 287 -1.27 4.40 -25.94
N GLY A 288 -2.59 4.27 -26.12
CA GLY A 288 -3.40 5.26 -26.82
C GLY A 288 -3.54 6.55 -26.01
N THR A 289 -3.86 6.43 -24.72
CA THR A 289 -4.03 7.60 -23.84
C THR A 289 -2.72 8.33 -23.59
N THR A 290 -1.59 7.62 -23.40
CA THR A 290 -0.30 8.29 -23.25
C THR A 290 0.17 8.98 -24.52
N TYR A 291 -0.11 8.42 -25.69
CA TYR A 291 0.11 9.12 -26.96
C TYR A 291 -0.75 10.40 -27.05
N TRP A 292 -2.02 10.34 -26.64
CA TRP A 292 -2.90 11.50 -26.55
C TRP A 292 -2.36 12.57 -25.60
N LEU A 293 -1.92 12.18 -24.40
CA LEU A 293 -1.31 13.09 -23.43
C LEU A 293 -0.04 13.74 -23.98
N ASN A 294 0.81 12.98 -24.67
CA ASN A 294 2.03 13.50 -25.30
C ASN A 294 1.75 14.56 -26.38
N LEU A 295 0.57 14.53 -27.01
CA LEU A 295 0.18 15.53 -28.01
C LEU A 295 -0.43 16.79 -27.41
N LEU A 296 -1.14 16.68 -26.29
CA LEU A 296 -2.02 17.74 -25.80
C LEU A 296 -1.60 18.37 -24.47
N ILE A 297 -0.79 17.69 -23.66
CA ILE A 297 -0.30 18.27 -22.42
C ILE A 297 0.89 19.17 -22.73
N ASP A 298 0.73 20.46 -22.48
CA ASP A 298 1.78 21.47 -22.58
C ASP A 298 2.63 21.42 -21.30
N THR A 299 3.62 20.53 -21.28
CA THR A 299 4.55 20.37 -20.16
C THR A 299 5.91 19.83 -20.62
N GLU A 300 6.97 20.21 -19.92
CA GLU A 300 8.29 19.58 -20.04
C GLU A 300 8.51 18.47 -19.00
N LEU A 301 7.56 18.29 -18.06
CA LEU A 301 7.67 17.29 -17.01
C LEU A 301 7.44 15.87 -17.58
N PRO A 302 8.20 14.86 -17.10
CA PRO A 302 8.01 13.49 -17.54
C PRO A 302 6.67 12.93 -17.05
N ILE A 303 5.94 12.25 -17.94
CA ILE A 303 4.74 11.47 -17.62
C ILE A 303 5.02 10.00 -17.95
N SER A 304 4.96 9.12 -16.94
CA SER A 304 5.15 7.69 -17.09
C SER A 304 3.80 6.96 -17.18
N GLY A 305 3.50 6.36 -18.33
CA GLY A 305 2.34 5.47 -18.49
C GLY A 305 2.62 4.06 -17.96
N ASN A 306 1.74 3.56 -17.10
CA ASN A 306 1.84 2.25 -16.44
C ASN A 306 0.52 1.50 -16.47
#